data_AF-A0A7G3ZIF5-F1
#
_entry.id   AF-A0A7G3ZIF5-F1
#
_cell.length_a   1.000
_cell.length_b   1.000
_cell.length_c   1.000
_cell.angle_alpha   90.00
_cell.angle_beta   90.00
_cell.angle_gamma   90.00
#
_symmetry.space_group_name_H-M   'P 1'
#
loop_
_entity.id
_entity.type
_entity.pdbx_description
1 polymer ?
#
loop_
_entity_poly.entity_id
_entity_poly.type
_entity_poly.pdbx_seq_one_letter_code
_entity_poly.pdbx_strand_id
1 'polypeptide(L)'
;MDEDKPECRLAYVKPTVENVVAYNRYKKTQPMVNGVSMVSVPCLDMPILFGGGRDFDLLLLQHPHNVLAGVDLFILSNAILLWFDHLGCGIEAPYSSVIYHGSVHSPADREGRQLSMLVTLDRDPLLNDQFPPTPNDPGSDSLELLLRPRYSLYDRHYNPEIDTLFNFQDFGVNRGDQMVNNCHEAIATCLEIYNTQDPPPDLEQDEQELLPETIFAEQGTIG
;
A
#
# COMPACT_ATOMS: atom_id res chain seq x y z
N MET A 1 2.14 0.60 25.76
CA MET A 1 1.59 -0.69 25.30
C MET A 1 1.60 -0.50 23.80
N ASP A 2 2.59 -1.05 23.12
CA ASP A 2 2.60 -0.97 21.66
C ASP A 2 1.35 -1.72 21.19
N GLU A 3 0.40 -0.99 20.62
CA GLU A 3 -0.72 -1.62 19.92
C GLU A 3 -0.13 -2.57 18.88
N ASP A 4 -0.66 -3.79 18.80
CA ASP A 4 -0.19 -4.85 17.90
C ASP A 4 -0.23 -4.32 16.46
N LYS A 5 0.93 -3.84 15.98
CA LYS A 5 1.06 -3.30 14.63
C LYS A 5 0.73 -4.43 13.65
N PRO A 6 -0.13 -4.20 12.65
CA PRO A 6 -0.42 -5.22 11.65
C PRO A 6 0.88 -5.71 11.00
N GLU A 7 1.14 -7.01 11.09
CA GLU A 7 2.28 -7.69 10.45
C GLU A 7 1.93 -8.17 9.03
N CYS A 8 2.96 -8.41 8.21
CA CYS A 8 2.85 -9.02 6.90
C CYS A 8 2.28 -10.43 6.98
N ARG A 9 1.60 -10.86 5.92
CA ARG A 9 0.94 -12.16 5.86
C ARG A 9 1.24 -12.89 4.56
N LEU A 10 1.22 -14.22 4.61
CA LEU A 10 1.26 -15.03 3.41
C LEU A 10 -0.10 -15.00 2.70
N ALA A 11 -0.05 -14.68 1.41
CA ALA A 11 -1.18 -14.84 0.50
C ALA A 11 -1.04 -16.12 -0.31
N TYR A 12 -2.15 -16.85 -0.42
CA TYR A 12 -2.25 -18.08 -1.21
C TYR A 12 -3.20 -17.95 -2.40
N VAL A 13 -3.82 -16.79 -2.55
CA VAL A 13 -4.75 -16.49 -3.65
C VAL A 13 -4.22 -15.29 -4.40
N LYS A 14 -3.89 -15.49 -5.68
CA LYS A 14 -3.48 -14.42 -6.59
C LYS A 14 -4.70 -13.54 -6.92
N PRO A 15 -4.58 -12.21 -6.91
CA PRO A 15 -5.62 -11.35 -7.43
C PRO A 15 -5.88 -11.57 -8.92
N THR A 16 -7.17 -11.66 -9.25
CA THR A 16 -7.74 -11.89 -10.58
C THR A 16 -9.01 -11.06 -10.76
N VAL A 17 -9.53 -10.97 -11.98
CA VAL A 17 -10.79 -10.26 -12.25
C VAL A 17 -12.00 -10.81 -11.51
N GLU A 18 -11.92 -12.03 -10.99
CA GLU A 18 -13.02 -12.69 -10.28
C GLU A 18 -13.04 -12.39 -8.78
N ASN A 19 -11.90 -11.96 -8.21
CA ASN A 19 -11.75 -11.78 -6.76
C ASN A 19 -11.31 -10.37 -6.34
N VAL A 20 -11.13 -9.44 -7.29
CA VAL A 20 -10.90 -8.02 -7.00
C VAL A 20 -11.73 -7.10 -7.87
N VAL A 21 -11.95 -5.87 -7.40
CA VAL A 21 -12.65 -4.81 -8.15
C VAL A 21 -11.69 -3.67 -8.41
N ALA A 22 -11.45 -3.31 -9.67
CA ALA A 22 -10.62 -2.15 -10.00
C ALA A 22 -11.22 -0.84 -9.45
N TYR A 23 -10.39 0.03 -8.89
CA TYR A 23 -10.82 1.27 -8.25
C TYR A 23 -11.64 2.19 -9.19
N ASN A 24 -11.28 2.24 -10.47
CA ASN A 24 -12.01 3.02 -11.46
C ASN A 24 -13.42 2.48 -11.77
N ARG A 25 -13.67 1.17 -11.53
CA ARG A 25 -15.02 0.60 -11.57
C ARG A 25 -15.75 0.86 -10.26
N TYR A 26 -15.08 0.63 -9.14
CA TYR A 26 -15.60 0.87 -7.80
C TYR A 26 -16.18 2.28 -7.64
N LYS A 27 -15.42 3.32 -8.05
CA LYS A 27 -15.86 4.72 -8.01
C LYS A 27 -17.15 5.00 -8.78
N LYS A 28 -17.44 4.25 -9.85
CA LYS A 28 -18.64 4.44 -10.67
C LYS A 28 -19.88 3.80 -10.05
N THR A 29 -19.69 2.77 -9.22
CA THR A 29 -20.77 1.98 -8.63
C THR A 29 -21.09 2.36 -7.18
N GLN A 30 -20.23 3.17 -6.55
CA GLN A 30 -20.41 3.64 -5.18
C GLN A 30 -21.53 4.70 -5.07
N PRO A 31 -22.59 4.45 -4.28
CA PRO A 31 -23.55 5.48 -3.93
C PRO A 31 -22.88 6.51 -3.01
N MET A 32 -22.91 7.78 -3.40
CA MET A 32 -22.53 8.89 -2.51
C MET A 32 -23.66 9.12 -1.51
N VAL A 33 -23.42 8.94 -0.21
CA VAL A 33 -24.36 9.34 0.84
C VAL A 33 -23.95 10.74 1.31
N ASN A 34 -24.80 11.74 1.07
CA ASN A 34 -24.57 13.14 1.43
C ASN A 34 -23.25 13.74 0.89
N GLY A 35 -22.80 13.31 -0.28
CA GLY A 35 -21.58 13.83 -0.92
C GLY A 35 -20.27 13.32 -0.33
N VAL A 36 -20.32 12.40 0.65
CA VAL A 36 -19.14 11.72 1.19
C VAL A 36 -18.98 10.37 0.49
N SER A 37 -17.77 10.12 0.00
CA SER A 37 -17.41 8.84 -0.61
C SER A 37 -17.32 7.77 0.46
N MET A 38 -18.07 6.67 0.36
CA MET A 38 -18.05 5.58 1.33
C MET A 38 -16.86 4.62 1.13
N VAL A 39 -15.72 5.13 0.66
CA VAL A 39 -14.48 4.33 0.50
C VAL A 39 -14.04 3.69 1.82
N SER A 40 -14.38 4.32 2.95
CA SER A 40 -14.13 3.82 4.31
C SER A 40 -15.18 2.83 4.84
N VAL A 41 -16.26 2.58 4.11
CA VAL A 41 -17.28 1.58 4.52
C VAL A 41 -16.95 0.26 3.84
N PRO A 42 -16.62 -0.80 4.59
CA PRO A 42 -16.32 -2.12 4.05
C PRO A 42 -17.62 -2.72 3.49
N CYS A 43 -17.97 -2.38 2.25
CA CYS A 43 -19.23 -2.76 1.60
C CYS A 43 -19.04 -3.85 0.53
N LEU A 44 -17.80 -4.24 0.24
CA LEU A 44 -17.52 -5.30 -0.73
C LEU A 44 -16.74 -6.45 -0.08
N ASP A 45 -17.24 -7.68 -0.29
CA ASP A 45 -16.54 -8.93 0.04
C ASP A 45 -15.23 -9.10 -0.76
N MET A 46 -14.95 -8.22 -1.73
CA MET A 46 -13.77 -8.25 -2.59
C MET A 46 -12.88 -7.02 -2.36
N PRO A 47 -11.55 -7.20 -2.24
CA PRO A 47 -10.64 -6.08 -2.14
C PRO A 47 -10.64 -5.22 -3.41
N ILE A 48 -10.43 -3.92 -3.23
CA ILE A 48 -10.38 -2.96 -4.32
C ILE A 48 -8.94 -2.87 -4.83
N LEU A 49 -8.73 -3.05 -6.14
CA LEU A 49 -7.42 -2.93 -6.79
C LEU A 49 -7.21 -1.49 -7.28
N PHE A 50 -6.29 -0.76 -6.65
CA PHE A 50 -5.95 0.62 -7.01
C PHE A 50 -4.92 0.70 -8.14
N GLY A 51 -4.02 -0.27 -8.20
CA GLY A 51 -2.97 -0.33 -9.20
C GLY A 51 -2.17 -1.61 -9.06
N GLY A 52 -1.12 -1.74 -9.87
CA GLY A 52 -0.25 -2.89 -9.86
C GLY A 52 0.34 -3.15 -11.22
N GLY A 53 1.05 -4.26 -11.33
CA GLY A 53 1.70 -4.65 -12.57
C GLY A 53 2.19 -6.09 -12.52
N ARG A 54 2.54 -6.59 -13.70
CA ARG A 54 3.08 -7.93 -13.88
C ARG A 54 4.58 -7.88 -14.18
N ASP A 55 5.25 -9.00 -13.99
CA ASP A 55 6.61 -9.22 -14.46
C ASP A 55 7.61 -8.14 -13.99
N PHE A 56 7.64 -7.89 -12.69
CA PHE A 56 8.76 -7.17 -12.08
C PHE A 56 9.95 -8.10 -11.87
N ASP A 57 11.13 -7.55 -12.10
CA ASP A 57 12.38 -8.03 -11.53
C ASP A 57 12.50 -7.36 -10.15
N LEU A 58 12.44 -8.15 -9.08
CA LEU A 58 12.57 -7.69 -7.71
C LEU A 58 14.04 -7.77 -7.27
N LEU A 59 14.58 -6.68 -6.74
CA LEU A 59 15.91 -6.60 -6.16
C LEU A 59 15.81 -6.16 -4.70
N LEU A 60 16.68 -6.69 -3.86
CA LEU A 60 16.92 -6.15 -2.52
C LEU A 60 18.05 -5.13 -2.62
N LEU A 61 17.87 -3.90 -2.12
CA LEU A 61 18.96 -2.90 -2.18
C LEU A 61 20.18 -3.34 -1.36
N GLN A 62 19.94 -4.09 -0.29
CA GLN A 62 20.99 -4.74 0.52
C GLN A 62 21.78 -5.80 -0.26
N HIS A 63 21.14 -6.43 -1.26
CA HIS A 63 21.70 -7.54 -2.03
C HIS A 63 21.41 -7.35 -3.52
N PRO A 64 22.03 -6.35 -4.17
CA PRO A 64 21.67 -5.94 -5.53
C PRO A 64 21.97 -7.01 -6.60
N HIS A 65 22.70 -8.06 -6.24
CA HIS A 65 23.00 -9.20 -7.12
C HIS A 65 21.91 -10.28 -7.11
N ASN A 66 21.01 -10.26 -6.13
CA ASN A 66 19.90 -11.20 -6.03
C ASN A 66 18.68 -10.61 -6.71
N VAL A 67 18.46 -11.01 -7.97
CA VAL A 67 17.31 -10.61 -8.75
C VAL A 67 16.29 -11.73 -8.77
N LEU A 68 15.12 -11.48 -8.18
CA LEU A 68 13.98 -12.38 -8.23
C LEU A 68 13.10 -12.01 -9.43
N ALA A 69 13.05 -12.92 -10.38
CA ALA A 69 12.32 -12.79 -11.63
C ALA A 69 10.84 -13.15 -11.46
N GLY A 70 9.95 -12.42 -12.16
CA GLY A 70 8.54 -12.81 -12.28
C GLY A 70 7.76 -12.58 -10.99
N VAL A 71 7.92 -11.38 -10.42
CA VAL A 71 7.14 -10.91 -9.28
C VAL A 71 6.03 -10.01 -9.79
N ASP A 72 4.81 -10.27 -9.38
CA ASP A 72 3.67 -9.38 -9.66
C ASP A 72 3.41 -8.50 -8.44
N LEU A 73 3.04 -7.25 -8.71
CA LEU A 73 2.72 -6.26 -7.68
C LEU A 73 1.24 -5.91 -7.78
N PHE A 74 0.54 -5.92 -6.64
CA PHE A 74 -0.84 -5.45 -6.54
C PHE A 74 -0.98 -4.48 -5.38
N ILE A 75 -1.66 -3.38 -5.64
CA ILE A 75 -1.96 -2.36 -4.63
C ILE A 75 -3.46 -2.48 -4.32
N LEU A 76 -3.78 -3.14 -3.21
CA LEU A 76 -5.13 -3.44 -2.77
C LEU A 76 -5.58 -2.45 -1.70
N SER A 77 -6.89 -2.26 -1.51
CA SER A 77 -7.43 -1.34 -0.48
C SER A 77 -6.87 -1.52 0.93
N ASN A 78 -6.41 -2.72 1.28
CA ASN A 78 -5.95 -3.09 2.61
C ASN A 78 -4.44 -3.37 2.72
N ALA A 79 -3.74 -3.61 1.60
CA ALA A 79 -2.33 -4.02 1.61
C ALA A 79 -1.66 -3.87 0.24
N ILE A 80 -0.33 -3.86 0.25
CA ILE A 80 0.50 -4.10 -0.93
C ILE A 80 0.79 -5.60 -1.00
N LEU A 81 0.47 -6.26 -2.11
CA LEU A 81 0.75 -7.67 -2.32
C LEU A 81 1.87 -7.87 -3.35
N LEU A 82 2.93 -8.56 -2.93
CA LEU A 82 3.99 -9.09 -3.78
C LEU A 82 3.70 -10.56 -4.05
N TRP A 83 3.49 -10.94 -5.30
CA TRP A 83 3.18 -12.32 -5.68
C TRP A 83 4.34 -12.96 -6.45
N PHE A 84 4.78 -14.14 -6.01
CA PHE A 84 5.92 -14.85 -6.58
C PHE A 84 5.41 -16.02 -7.43
N ASP A 85 5.37 -15.85 -8.75
CA ASP A 85 4.76 -16.84 -9.65
C ASP A 85 5.38 -18.24 -9.55
N HIS A 86 6.69 -18.31 -9.33
CA HIS A 86 7.42 -19.57 -9.20
C HIS A 86 7.16 -20.30 -7.87
N LEU A 87 6.67 -19.60 -6.85
CA LEU A 87 6.33 -20.17 -5.54
C LEU A 87 4.83 -20.45 -5.39
N GLY A 88 3.99 -19.82 -6.23
CA GLY A 88 2.54 -19.94 -6.13
C GLY A 88 1.96 -19.30 -4.86
N CYS A 89 2.68 -18.37 -4.25
CA CYS A 89 2.26 -17.62 -3.07
C CYS A 89 2.76 -16.18 -3.14
N GLY A 90 2.26 -15.34 -2.22
CA GLY A 90 2.66 -13.95 -2.09
C GLY A 90 2.81 -13.49 -0.66
N ILE A 91 3.26 -12.25 -0.51
CA ILE A 91 3.42 -11.55 0.77
C ILE A 91 2.56 -10.29 0.71
N GLU A 92 1.59 -10.20 1.62
CA GLU A 92 0.78 -9.00 1.87
C GLU A 92 1.46 -8.15 2.92
N ALA A 93 1.92 -6.96 2.54
CA ALA A 93 2.46 -5.95 3.43
C ALA A 93 1.35 -4.92 3.74
N PRO A 94 0.92 -4.79 5.01
CA PRO A 94 -0.06 -3.78 5.39
C PRO A 94 0.51 -2.37 5.24
N TYR A 95 -0.34 -1.38 4.99
CA TYR A 95 0.10 0.00 4.78
C TYR A 95 0.84 0.60 5.98
N SER A 96 0.51 0.18 7.21
CA SER A 96 1.22 0.53 8.44
C SER A 96 2.70 0.09 8.45
N SER A 97 3.07 -0.91 7.66
CA SER A 97 4.47 -1.38 7.53
C SER A 97 5.29 -0.53 6.55
N VAL A 98 4.66 0.29 5.71
CA VAL A 98 5.37 1.07 4.69
C VAL A 98 6.05 2.28 5.33
N ILE A 99 7.38 2.26 5.36
CA ILE A 99 8.20 3.37 5.85
C ILE A 99 8.35 4.44 4.76
N TYR A 100 8.59 3.99 3.53
CA TYR A 100 8.81 4.86 2.39
C TYR A 100 8.41 4.17 1.09
N HIS A 101 7.93 4.95 0.12
CA HIS A 101 7.77 4.50 -1.25
C HIS A 101 8.14 5.63 -2.22
N GLY A 102 8.60 5.27 -3.41
CA GLY A 102 8.95 6.25 -4.43
C GLY A 102 9.34 5.61 -5.76
N SER A 103 9.56 6.44 -6.76
CA SER A 103 10.09 6.02 -8.05
C SER A 103 11.56 6.39 -8.16
N VAL A 104 12.41 5.42 -8.50
CA VAL A 104 13.84 5.63 -8.73
C VAL A 104 14.08 5.69 -10.23
N HIS A 105 14.77 6.75 -10.67
CA HIS A 105 15.13 6.95 -12.07
C HIS A 105 16.54 6.46 -12.38
N SER A 106 16.66 5.57 -13.36
CA SER A 106 17.89 4.98 -13.86
C SER A 106 18.15 5.48 -15.29
N PRO A 107 18.94 6.55 -15.48
CA PRO A 107 19.18 7.13 -16.80
C PRO A 107 20.01 6.22 -17.71
N ALA A 108 20.69 5.22 -17.15
CA ALA A 108 21.46 4.24 -17.91
C ALA A 108 20.58 3.23 -18.64
N ASP A 109 19.29 3.16 -18.30
CA ASP A 109 18.36 2.24 -18.90
C ASP A 109 17.69 2.80 -20.16
N ARG A 110 17.19 1.86 -20.97
CA ARG A 110 16.47 2.17 -22.21
C ARG A 110 15.18 2.95 -21.94
N GLU A 111 14.82 3.79 -22.90
CA GLU A 111 13.58 4.57 -22.89
C GLU A 111 12.34 3.67 -22.64
N GLY A 112 11.41 4.17 -21.83
CA GLY A 112 10.21 3.43 -21.41
C GLY A 112 10.49 2.34 -20.37
N ARG A 113 11.70 2.26 -19.82
CA ARG A 113 12.11 1.37 -18.70
C ARG A 113 13.18 2.03 -17.82
N GLN A 114 13.07 3.33 -17.58
CA GLN A 114 13.98 4.12 -16.77
C GLN A 114 13.52 4.25 -15.31
N LEU A 115 12.28 3.89 -15.01
CA LEU A 115 11.74 3.95 -13.66
C LEU A 115 11.72 2.56 -13.01
N SER A 116 11.96 2.53 -11.70
CA SER A 116 11.75 1.38 -10.82
C SER A 116 11.00 1.85 -9.58
N MET A 117 10.16 0.98 -9.02
CA MET A 117 9.44 1.27 -7.79
C MET A 117 10.33 0.90 -6.60
N LEU A 118 10.53 1.82 -5.67
CA LEU A 118 11.17 1.56 -4.38
C LEU A 118 10.09 1.50 -3.30
N VAL A 119 10.09 0.44 -2.51
CA VAL A 119 9.23 0.28 -1.33
C VAL A 119 10.12 -0.16 -0.16
N THR A 120 10.10 0.62 0.91
CA THR A 120 10.78 0.29 2.16
C THR A 120 9.75 -0.12 3.19
N LEU A 121 9.88 -1.33 3.71
CA LEU A 121 9.00 -1.92 4.70
C LEU A 121 9.71 -2.07 6.04
N ASP A 122 8.96 -1.89 7.12
CA ASP A 122 9.38 -2.30 8.45
C ASP A 122 9.47 -3.83 8.52
N ARG A 123 10.50 -4.35 9.19
CA ARG A 123 10.70 -5.80 9.27
C ARG A 123 9.79 -6.44 10.31
N ASP A 124 9.29 -7.62 9.97
CA ASP A 124 8.56 -8.51 10.87
C ASP A 124 9.09 -9.94 10.75
N PRO A 125 8.60 -10.89 11.57
CA PRO A 125 9.07 -12.27 11.51
C PRO A 125 8.94 -12.93 10.14
N LEU A 126 7.89 -12.64 9.37
CA LEU A 126 7.68 -13.21 8.04
C LEU A 126 8.70 -12.67 7.04
N LEU A 127 8.90 -11.35 7.01
CA LEU A 127 9.91 -10.73 6.15
C LEU A 127 11.33 -11.18 6.51
N ASN A 128 11.62 -11.42 7.80
CA ASN A 128 12.92 -11.94 8.23
C ASN A 128 13.16 -13.39 7.81
N ASP A 129 12.11 -14.21 7.75
CA ASP A 129 12.22 -15.58 7.23
C ASP A 129 12.45 -15.59 5.71
N GLN A 130 11.70 -14.77 4.98
CA GLN A 130 11.74 -14.72 3.52
C GLN A 130 12.95 -13.91 2.98
N PHE A 131 13.38 -12.88 3.71
CA PHE A 131 14.48 -11.98 3.36
C PHE A 131 15.40 -11.73 4.57
N PRO A 132 16.21 -12.74 4.95
CA PRO A 132 17.00 -12.69 6.18
C PRO A 132 17.91 -11.45 6.27
N PRO A 133 17.92 -10.75 7.42
CA PRO A 133 18.83 -9.64 7.65
C PRO A 133 20.28 -10.14 7.65
N THR A 134 21.18 -9.37 7.04
CA THR A 134 22.61 -9.62 7.13
C THR A 134 23.19 -8.89 8.35
N PRO A 135 24.07 -9.55 9.14
CA PRO A 135 24.52 -9.03 10.43
C PRO A 135 25.39 -7.76 10.37
N ASN A 136 25.72 -7.26 9.17
CA ASN A 136 26.58 -6.09 8.95
C ASN A 136 25.87 -4.96 8.20
N ASP A 137 24.55 -5.01 8.04
CA ASP A 137 23.81 -4.05 7.23
C ASP A 137 23.20 -2.94 8.10
N PRO A 138 23.53 -1.65 7.88
CA PRO A 138 22.95 -0.52 8.62
C PRO A 138 21.43 -0.33 8.41
N GLY A 139 20.77 -1.17 7.62
CA GLY A 139 19.31 -1.27 7.49
C GLY A 139 18.73 -2.55 8.10
N SER A 140 19.25 -3.03 9.24
CA SER A 140 18.77 -4.27 9.88
C SER A 140 17.27 -4.26 10.19
N ASP A 141 16.69 -3.09 10.41
CA ASP A 141 15.33 -2.94 10.90
C ASP A 141 14.31 -2.74 9.78
N SER A 142 14.77 -2.56 8.53
CA SER A 142 13.89 -2.39 7.37
C SER A 142 14.29 -3.27 6.20
N LEU A 143 13.36 -3.46 5.28
CA LEU A 143 13.54 -4.19 4.04
C LEU A 143 13.32 -3.23 2.87
N GLU A 144 14.31 -3.09 2.00
CA GLU A 144 14.25 -2.18 0.85
C GLU A 144 14.12 -2.96 -0.45
N LEU A 145 12.95 -2.84 -1.07
CA LEU A 145 12.55 -3.57 -2.26
C LEU A 145 12.57 -2.63 -3.46
N LEU A 146 13.36 -2.98 -4.47
CA LEU A 146 13.37 -2.30 -5.76
C LEU A 146 12.70 -3.19 -6.81
N LEU A 147 11.50 -2.80 -7.25
CA LEU A 147 10.76 -3.49 -8.30
C LEU A 147 10.97 -2.79 -9.63
N ARG A 148 11.65 -3.48 -10.54
CA ARG A 148 11.95 -2.97 -11.86
C ARG A 148 11.06 -3.67 -12.89
N PRO A 149 10.30 -2.95 -13.74
CA PRO A 149 9.56 -3.57 -14.83
C PRO A 149 10.49 -4.42 -15.69
N ARG A 150 10.16 -5.67 -16.00
CA ARG A 150 10.98 -6.50 -16.92
C ARG A 150 11.02 -5.92 -18.33
N TYR A 151 9.88 -5.42 -18.78
CA TYR A 151 9.70 -4.93 -20.14
C TYR A 151 9.59 -3.41 -20.22
N SER A 152 10.13 -2.84 -21.30
CA SER A 152 9.90 -1.43 -21.64
C SER A 152 8.48 -1.21 -22.15
N LEU A 153 8.01 0.03 -22.10
CA LEU A 153 6.78 0.52 -22.72
C LEU A 153 6.61 0.05 -24.17
N TYR A 154 7.70 -0.02 -24.94
CA TYR A 154 7.68 -0.27 -26.39
C TYR A 154 7.99 -1.71 -26.79
N ASP A 155 8.31 -2.57 -25.84
CA ASP A 155 8.61 -3.97 -26.14
C ASP A 155 7.37 -4.69 -26.67
N ARG A 156 7.55 -5.73 -27.47
CA ARG A 156 6.44 -6.62 -27.85
C ARG A 156 6.47 -7.83 -26.95
N HIS A 157 5.63 -7.83 -25.92
CA HIS A 157 5.43 -8.96 -25.03
C HIS A 157 3.93 -9.19 -24.87
N TYR A 158 3.53 -10.46 -24.90
CA TYR A 158 2.17 -10.88 -24.70
C TYR A 158 2.18 -11.81 -23.49
N ASN A 159 1.26 -11.57 -22.56
CA ASN A 159 1.10 -12.44 -21.41
C ASN A 159 0.78 -13.86 -21.91
N PRO A 160 1.36 -14.90 -21.31
CA PRO A 160 1.06 -16.29 -21.69
C PRO A 160 -0.40 -16.64 -21.44
N GLU A 161 -1.02 -16.00 -20.44
CA GLU A 161 -2.44 -16.11 -20.13
C GLU A 161 -3.19 -14.86 -20.60
N ILE A 162 -4.43 -15.04 -21.04
CA ILE A 162 -5.34 -13.93 -21.36
C ILE A 162 -5.81 -13.34 -20.03
N ASP A 163 -4.95 -12.51 -19.43
CA ASP A 163 -5.28 -11.75 -18.23
C ASP A 163 -5.96 -10.42 -18.63
N THR A 164 -7.10 -10.14 -18.01
CA THR A 164 -7.90 -8.93 -18.24
C THR A 164 -7.91 -7.98 -17.04
N LEU A 165 -7.12 -8.31 -15.99
CA LEU A 165 -7.07 -7.54 -14.76
C LEU A 165 -6.52 -6.13 -15.01
N PHE A 166 -5.29 -6.03 -15.53
CA PHE A 166 -4.66 -4.75 -15.87
C PHE A 166 -5.03 -4.30 -17.28
N ASN A 167 -6.31 -4.03 -17.49
CA ASN A 167 -6.82 -3.55 -18.78
C ASN A 167 -6.68 -2.03 -18.94
N PHE A 168 -6.71 -1.57 -20.20
CA PHE A 168 -6.55 -0.16 -20.55
C PHE A 168 -7.67 0.74 -20.00
N GLN A 169 -8.91 0.23 -19.91
CA GLN A 169 -10.04 1.02 -19.43
C GLN A 169 -9.88 1.43 -17.96
N ASP A 170 -9.29 0.55 -17.15
CA ASP A 170 -9.14 0.77 -15.71
C ASP A 170 -7.76 1.31 -15.32
N PHE A 171 -6.69 0.95 -16.03
CA PHE A 171 -5.31 1.29 -15.64
C PHE A 171 -4.50 2.00 -16.74
N GLY A 172 -5.11 2.29 -17.91
CA GLY A 172 -4.39 2.88 -19.03
C GLY A 172 -3.25 1.99 -19.53
N VAL A 173 -2.12 2.60 -19.89
CA VAL A 173 -0.93 1.84 -20.28
C VAL A 173 -0.25 1.32 -19.03
N ASN A 174 -0.31 -0.01 -18.80
CA ASN A 174 0.28 -0.62 -17.62
C ASN A 174 1.56 -1.40 -17.94
N ARG A 175 2.58 -0.68 -18.42
CA ARG A 175 3.89 -1.26 -18.76
C ARG A 175 5.04 -0.28 -18.57
N GLY A 176 6.23 -0.79 -18.28
CA GLY A 176 7.45 0.02 -18.22
C GLY A 176 7.30 1.16 -17.22
N ASP A 177 7.73 2.35 -17.61
CA ASP A 177 7.67 3.54 -16.75
C ASP A 177 6.25 3.94 -16.35
N GLN A 178 5.26 3.73 -17.23
CA GLN A 178 3.86 4.03 -16.93
C GLN A 178 3.30 3.10 -15.84
N MET A 179 3.71 1.83 -15.84
CA MET A 179 3.35 0.88 -14.78
C MET A 179 3.89 1.32 -13.42
N VAL A 180 5.13 1.81 -13.37
CA VAL A 180 5.75 2.31 -12.13
C VAL A 180 4.98 3.52 -11.61
N ASN A 181 4.67 4.49 -12.48
CA ASN A 181 3.86 5.64 -12.10
C ASN A 181 2.47 5.23 -11.59
N ASN A 182 1.79 4.33 -12.30
CA ASN A 182 0.49 3.80 -11.86
C ASN A 182 0.57 3.16 -10.47
N CYS A 183 1.63 2.39 -10.20
CA CYS A 183 1.85 1.79 -8.88
C CYS A 183 2.14 2.85 -7.82
N HIS A 184 2.99 3.83 -8.12
CA HIS A 184 3.32 4.93 -7.20
C HIS A 184 2.07 5.70 -6.78
N GLU A 185 1.26 6.16 -7.73
CA GLU A 185 0.01 6.89 -7.48
C GLU A 185 -0.99 6.04 -6.68
N ALA A 186 -1.06 4.74 -6.98
CA ALA A 186 -1.93 3.81 -6.25
C ALA A 186 -1.50 3.67 -4.78
N ILE A 187 -0.19 3.51 -4.50
CA ILE A 187 0.31 3.43 -3.12
C ILE A 187 0.07 4.75 -2.39
N ALA A 188 0.37 5.89 -3.01
CA ALA A 188 0.14 7.21 -2.43
C ALA A 188 -1.34 7.40 -2.05
N THR A 189 -2.26 7.08 -2.97
CA THR A 189 -3.70 7.14 -2.72
C THR A 189 -4.13 6.26 -1.54
N CYS A 190 -3.61 5.03 -1.47
CA CYS A 190 -3.99 4.12 -0.38
C CYS A 190 -3.43 4.55 0.97
N LEU A 191 -2.20 5.09 1.01
CA LEU A 191 -1.63 5.66 2.23
C LEU A 191 -2.41 6.89 2.72
N GLU A 192 -2.91 7.74 1.82
CA GLU A 192 -3.79 8.86 2.19
C GLU A 192 -5.12 8.37 2.80
N ILE A 193 -5.72 7.32 2.21
CA ILE A 193 -6.95 6.72 2.72
C ILE A 193 -6.72 6.03 4.08
N TYR A 194 -5.54 5.43 4.27
CA TYR A 194 -5.18 4.77 5.52
C TYR A 194 -4.90 5.79 6.64
N ASN A 195 -4.05 6.78 6.40
CA ASN A 195 -3.66 7.78 7.40
C ASN A 195 -4.82 8.68 7.88
N THR A 196 -5.88 8.80 7.07
CA THR A 196 -7.10 9.53 7.49
C THR A 196 -8.00 8.74 8.43
N GLN A 197 -7.70 7.45 8.67
CA GLN A 197 -8.39 6.61 9.65
C GLN A 197 -7.78 6.68 11.04
N ASP A 198 -6.55 7.19 11.17
CA ASP A 198 -5.95 7.46 12.48
C ASP A 198 -6.61 8.70 13.09
N PRO A 199 -7.12 8.63 14.34
CA PRO A 199 -7.61 9.82 15.02
C PRO A 199 -6.47 10.84 15.14
N PRO A 200 -6.73 12.14 14.95
CA PRO A 200 -5.71 13.16 15.16
C PRO A 200 -5.15 13.01 16.59
N PRO A 201 -3.83 13.12 16.78
CA PRO A 201 -3.24 13.10 18.12
C PRO A 201 -3.95 14.16 18.95
N ASP A 202 -4.42 13.74 20.13
CA ASP A 202 -5.19 14.54 21.07
C ASP A 202 -4.75 16.00 21.03
N LEU A 203 -5.66 16.88 20.57
CA LEU A 203 -5.56 18.29 20.94
C LEU A 203 -5.57 18.27 22.47
N GLU A 204 -4.41 18.52 23.08
CA GLU A 204 -4.29 18.81 24.50
C GLU A 204 -5.43 19.78 24.84
N GLN A 205 -6.40 19.28 25.59
CA GLN A 205 -7.50 20.09 26.09
C GLN A 205 -6.87 21.04 27.10
N ASP A 206 -6.43 22.19 26.62
CA ASP A 206 -6.05 23.32 27.46
C ASP A 206 -7.26 23.68 28.33
N GLU A 207 -7.14 23.24 29.58
CA GLU A 207 -7.70 23.76 30.83
C GLU A 207 -9.14 24.32 30.79
N GLN A 208 -10.01 23.55 31.45
CA GLN A 208 -11.25 24.03 32.04
C GLN A 208 -11.01 25.29 32.89
N GLU A 209 -11.37 26.47 32.37
CA GLU A 209 -11.65 27.62 33.22
C GLU A 209 -13.05 27.42 33.85
N LEU A 210 -13.03 26.83 35.04
CA LEU A 210 -14.17 26.68 35.94
C LEU A 210 -14.78 28.06 36.24
N LEU A 211 -15.96 28.34 35.69
CA LEU A 211 -16.83 29.41 36.17
C LEU A 211 -17.28 29.07 37.61
N PRO A 212 -17.05 29.95 38.61
CA PRO A 212 -17.46 29.65 39.98
C PRO A 212 -18.99 29.65 40.08
N GLU A 213 -19.54 28.51 40.50
CA GLU A 213 -20.94 28.34 40.89
C GLU A 213 -21.29 29.31 42.02
N THR A 214 -22.27 30.17 41.77
CA THR A 214 -22.91 30.99 42.79
C THR A 214 -23.72 30.09 43.73
N ILE A 215 -23.15 29.80 44.90
CA ILE A 215 -23.82 29.09 45.99
C ILE A 215 -24.94 29.99 46.55
N PHE A 216 -26.18 29.53 46.43
CA PHE A 216 -27.31 29.97 47.25
C PHE A 216 -27.71 28.84 48.21
N ALA A 217 -27.52 29.07 49.51
CA ALA A 217 -28.28 28.48 50.62
C ALA A 217 -27.96 29.28 51.89
N GLU A 218 -28.82 30.23 52.25
CA GLU A 218 -29.75 30.13 53.39
C GLU A 218 -29.09 29.88 54.77
N GLN A 219 -29.05 30.92 55.60
CA GLN A 219 -29.33 30.79 57.03
C GLN A 219 -30.41 31.79 57.40
N GLY A 220 -31.52 31.27 57.93
CA GLY A 220 -32.64 32.07 58.42
C GLY A 220 -32.50 32.50 59.89
N THR A 221 -33.43 33.39 60.24
CA THR A 221 -33.95 33.71 61.60
C THR A 221 -32.95 34.47 62.51
N ILE A 222 -33.27 35.45 63.37
CA ILE A 222 -34.44 35.79 64.20
C ILE A 222 -34.26 37.28 64.61
N GLY A 223 -35.35 38.06 64.79
CA GLY A 223 -35.30 39.34 65.52
C GLY A 223 -36.21 40.43 64.97
#